data_AF-A0A1F9MXB0-F1
#
_entry.id   AF-A0A1F9MXB0-F1
#
_cell.length_a   1.000
_cell.length_b   1.000
_cell.length_c   1.000
_cell.angle_alpha   90.00
_cell.angle_beta   90.00
_cell.angle_gamma   90.00
#
_symmetry.space_group_name_H-M   'P 1'
#
loop_
_entity.id
_entity.type
_entity.pdbx_description
1 polymer ?
#
loop_
_entity_poly.entity_id
_entity_poly.type
_entity_poly.pdbx_seq_one_letter_code
_entity_poly.pdbx_strand_id
1 'polypeptide(L)' 'MSPDRLQPILDSMDPEEALAALAAAAKKLLPLLGEEARLSFMVHLVGAAGGDKVGSLVHL' A
#
# COMPACT_ATOMS: atom_id res chain seq x y z
N MET A 1 -0.21 0.11 -17.82
CA MET A 1 1.24 0.24 -17.56
C MET A 1 1.69 -0.99 -16.81
N SER A 2 2.79 -1.63 -17.22
CA SER A 2 3.32 -2.76 -16.47
C SER A 2 3.95 -2.28 -15.14
N PRO A 3 3.76 -3.02 -14.03
CA PRO A 3 4.30 -2.65 -12.71
C PRO A 3 5.82 -2.41 -12.71
N ASP A 4 6.53 -3.02 -13.66
CA ASP A 4 7.99 -3.00 -13.79
C ASP A 4 8.61 -1.61 -13.96
N ARG A 5 7.80 -0.59 -14.33
CA ARG A 5 8.30 0.78 -14.50
C ARG A 5 8.25 1.63 -13.23
N LEU A 6 7.55 1.18 -12.19
CA LEU A 6 7.34 1.97 -10.98
C LEU A 6 8.51 1.82 -10.00
N GLN A 7 9.05 0.61 -9.86
CA GLN A 7 10.15 0.33 -8.93
C GLN A 7 11.42 1.15 -9.23
N PRO A 8 11.91 1.25 -10.49
CA PRO A 8 13.10 2.06 -10.76
C PRO A 8 12.93 3.55 -10.48
N ILE A 9 11.68 4.06 -10.55
CA ILE A 9 11.37 5.45 -10.22
C ILE A 9 11.47 5.65 -8.70
N LEU A 10 10.88 4.75 -7.92
CA LEU A 10 10.95 4.81 -6.46
C LEU A 10 12.38 4.65 -5.95
N ASP A 11 13.17 3.74 -6.53
CA ASP A 11 14.56 3.49 -6.13
C ASP A 11 15.49 4.69 -6.41
N SER A 12 15.06 5.61 -7.29
CA SER A 12 15.79 6.84 -7.61
C SER A 12 15.47 8.02 -6.69
N MET A 13 14.43 7.90 -5.84
CA MET A 13 13.99 8.95 -4.92
C MET A 13 14.59 8.74 -3.53
N ASP A 14 14.64 9.81 -2.74
CA ASP A 14 14.84 9.66 -1.30
C ASP A 14 13.69 8.82 -0.71
N PRO A 15 13.95 7.91 0.26
CA PRO A 15 12.91 7.05 0.82
C PRO A 15 11.68 7.80 1.37
N GLU A 16 11.86 8.98 1.98
CA GLU A 16 10.76 9.78 2.50
C GLU A 16 9.93 10.38 1.35
N GLU A 17 10.61 10.84 0.30
CA GLU A 17 9.97 11.36 -0.91
C GLU A 17 9.19 10.27 -1.66
N ALA A 18 9.79 9.09 -1.80
CA ALA A 18 9.16 7.93 -2.42
C ALA A 18 7.87 7.52 -1.66
N LEU A 19 7.94 7.49 -0.33
CA LEU A 19 6.79 7.17 0.51
C LEU A 19 5.70 8.24 0.40
N ALA A 20 6.08 9.52 0.38
CA ALA A 20 5.13 10.62 0.19
C ALA A 20 4.43 10.55 -1.18
N ALA A 21 5.17 10.23 -2.24
CA ALA A 21 4.63 10.05 -3.59
C ALA A 21 3.62 8.88 -3.65
N LEU A 22 3.96 7.74 -3.04
CA LEU A 22 3.05 6.59 -2.92
C LEU A 22 1.79 6.94 -2.13
N ALA A 23 1.91 7.65 -1.00
CA ALA A 23 0.77 8.08 -0.21
C ALA A 23 -0.16 9.03 -1.00
N ALA A 24 0.41 9.95 -1.79
CA ALA A 24 -0.36 10.85 -2.64
C ALA A 24 -1.13 10.08 -3.75
N ALA A 25 -0.50 9.06 -4.36
CA ALA A 25 -1.16 8.20 -5.32
C ALA A 25 -2.28 7.37 -4.67
N ALA A 26 -2.01 6.75 -3.51
CA ALA A 26 -2.99 5.96 -2.76
C ALA A 26 -4.21 6.78 -2.36
N LYS A 27 -4.04 8.03 -1.90
CA LYS A 27 -5.14 8.95 -1.58
C LYS A 27 -6.12 9.17 -2.75
N LYS A 28 -5.65 9.09 -3.99
CA LYS A 28 -6.50 9.24 -5.19
C LYS A 28 -7.19 7.93 -5.58
N LEU A 29 -6.56 6.80 -5.32
CA LEU A 29 -7.07 5.48 -5.71
C LEU A 29 -8.06 4.92 -4.67
N LEU A 30 -7.79 5.10 -3.37
CA LEU A 30 -8.61 4.55 -2.29
C LEU A 30 -10.11 4.88 -2.41
N PRO A 31 -10.53 6.14 -2.72
CA PRO A 31 -11.94 6.45 -2.88
C PRO A 31 -12.63 5.71 -4.04
N LEU A 32 -11.87 5.25 -5.03
CA LEU A 32 -12.39 4.50 -6.19
C LEU A 32 -12.58 3.02 -5.91
N LEU A 33 -12.05 2.52 -4.79
CA LEU A 33 -12.16 1.14 -4.38
C LEU A 33 -13.44 0.92 -3.56
N GLY A 34 -14.01 -0.27 -3.73
CA GLY A 34 -15.04 -0.79 -2.82
C GLY A 34 -14.52 -0.96 -1.40
N GLU A 35 -15.44 -1.04 -0.44
CA GLU A 35 -15.11 -1.08 0.99
C GLU A 35 -14.17 -2.24 1.36
N GLU A 36 -14.47 -3.45 0.88
CA GLU A 36 -13.63 -4.63 1.12
C GLU A 36 -12.21 -4.48 0.58
N ALA A 37 -12.06 -3.90 -0.63
CA ALA A 37 -10.77 -3.67 -1.25
C ALA A 37 -9.95 -2.60 -0.51
N ARG A 38 -10.60 -1.55 0.01
CA ARG A 38 -9.94 -0.56 0.89
C ARG A 38 -9.46 -1.19 2.19
N LEU A 39 -10.29 -2.02 2.82
CA LEU A 39 -9.96 -2.68 4.08
C LEU A 39 -8.78 -3.65 3.90
N SER A 40 -8.82 -4.49 2.87
CA SER A 40 -7.73 -5.41 2.53
C SER A 40 -6.41 -4.67 2.28
N PHE A 41 -6.45 -3.55 1.54
CA PHE A 41 -5.28 -2.71 1.33
C PHE A 41 -4.69 -2.18 2.64
N MET A 42 -5.52 -1.67 3.56
CA MET A 42 -5.04 -1.15 4.85
C MET A 42 -4.45 -2.27 5.72
N VAL A 43 -5.09 -3.44 5.76
CA VAL A 43 -4.59 -4.62 6.49
C VAL A 43 -3.24 -5.07 5.94
N HIS A 44 -3.06 -5.10 4.63
CA HIS A 44 -1.79 -5.47 4.01
C HIS A 44 -0.71 -4.40 4.23
N LEU A 45 -1.06 -3.12 4.17
CA LEU A 45 -0.12 -2.02 4.38
C LEU A 45 0.42 -2.01 5.83
N VAL A 46 -0.47 -2.18 6.81
CA VAL A 46 -0.10 -2.19 8.23
C VAL A 46 0.48 -3.55 8.64
N GLY A 47 -0.05 -4.64 8.11
CA GLY A 47 0.41 -6.01 8.39
C GLY A 47 1.77 -6.34 7.76
N ALA A 48 2.11 -5.75 6.62
CA ALA A 48 3.45 -5.89 6.03
C ALA A 48 4.53 -5.15 6.84
N ALA A 49 4.17 -4.10 7.58
CA ALA A 49 5.09 -3.37 8.47
C ALA A 49 5.38 -4.11 9.78
N GLY A 50 4.55 -5.10 10.15
CA GLY A 50 4.69 -5.92 11.35
C GLY A 50 4.52 -7.38 11.00
N GLY A 51 5.58 -8.00 10.49
CA GLY A 51 5.60 -9.42 10.12
C GLY A 51 4.83 -10.29 11.13
N ASP A 52 3.88 -11.05 10.58
CA ASP A 52 3.40 -12.32 11.14
C ASP A 52 2.27 -12.32 12.19
N LYS A 53 1.53 -11.21 12.43
CA LYS A 53 0.46 -11.20 13.47
C LYS A 53 -0.97 -10.84 13.06
N VAL A 54 -1.21 -10.38 11.82
CA VAL A 54 -2.55 -9.92 11.42
C VAL A 54 -3.43 -11.01 10.79
N GLY A 55 -2.85 -12.17 10.45
CA GLY A 55 -3.62 -13.34 9.97
C GLY A 55 -4.67 -13.87 10.97
N SER A 56 -4.61 -13.47 12.24
CA SER A 56 -5.51 -13.93 13.30
C SER A 56 -6.76 -13.06 13.51
N LEU A 57 -6.90 -11.92 12.84
CA LEU A 57 -8.03 -10.98 13.09
C LEU A 57 -9.18 -11.07 12.07
N VAL A 58 -9.06 -11.94 11.05
CA VAL A 58 -10.10 -12.12 10.01
C VAL A 58 -10.95 -13.39 10.23
N HIS A 59 -10.79 -14.05 11.38
CA HIS A 59 -11.69 -15.08 11.87
C HIS A 59 -12.43 -14.57 13.11
N LEU A 60 -13.51 -13.83 12.90
CA LEU A 60 -14.56 -13.60 13.90
C LEU A 60 -15.90 -13.43 13.17
#